data_AF-A0A9F7TB52-F1
#
_entry.id   AF-A0A9F7TB52-F1
#
_cell.length_a   1.000
_cell.length_b   1.000
_cell.length_c   1.000
_cell.angle_alpha   90.00
_cell.angle_beta   90.00
_cell.angle_gamma   90.00
#
_symmetry.space_group_name_H-M   'P 1'
#
loop_
_entity.id
_entity.type
_entity.pdbx_description
1 polymer ?
#
loop_
_entity_poly.entity_id
_entity_poly.type
_entity_poly.pdbx_seq_one_letter_code
_entity_poly.pdbx_strand_id
1 'polypeptide(L)'
;MQKKDVVDGKWKQLGWRIEQKYSDKVLVGNWAEERLQFSQECKTVNSSYRLDFRPQTDHRPDVIVRQTALRRSEGLPTRLLFSHHNTPASHYLVTLYDESYGPCSSSGLPKLRTWHTDKMGWVPEKSDHPLHGINPYIVFTTYHHGYEFISEFIASSIQFITNNFHFNR
;
A
#
# COMPACT_ATOMS: atom_id res chain seq x y z
N MET A 1 -102.08 -10.65 -46.76
CA MET A 1 -101.14 -11.18 -45.75
C MET A 1 -99.73 -11.03 -46.30
N GLN A 2 -99.03 -9.95 -45.94
CA GLN A 2 -97.65 -9.72 -46.37
C GLN A 2 -96.75 -9.70 -45.14
N LYS A 3 -95.80 -10.63 -45.09
CA LYS A 3 -94.71 -10.65 -44.11
C LYS A 3 -93.77 -9.49 -44.43
N LYS A 4 -93.52 -8.61 -43.47
CA LYS A 4 -92.44 -7.62 -43.55
C LYS A 4 -91.21 -8.23 -42.91
N ASP A 5 -90.19 -8.47 -43.72
CA ASP A 5 -88.87 -8.91 -43.27
C ASP A 5 -88.18 -7.76 -42.53
N VAL A 6 -88.11 -7.86 -41.20
CA VAL A 6 -87.43 -6.88 -40.32
C VAL A 6 -86.02 -7.37 -40.02
N VAL A 7 -85.16 -7.54 -41.01
CA VAL A 7 -83.73 -7.77 -40.76
C VAL A 7 -82.89 -7.27 -41.93
N ASP A 8 -82.60 -5.96 -42.04
CA ASP A 8 -81.40 -5.51 -42.79
C ASP A 8 -80.96 -4.05 -42.53
N GLY A 9 -80.98 -3.59 -41.27
CA GLY A 9 -80.70 -2.17 -40.93
C GLY A 9 -79.39 -1.91 -40.19
N LYS A 10 -78.76 -2.92 -39.60
CA LYS A 10 -77.69 -2.70 -38.60
C LYS A 10 -76.36 -2.27 -39.22
N TRP A 11 -76.04 -2.77 -40.42
CA TRP A 11 -74.71 -2.63 -41.03
C TRP A 11 -74.60 -1.50 -42.07
N LYS A 12 -75.68 -0.75 -42.31
CA LYS A 12 -75.72 0.37 -43.28
C LYS A 12 -75.60 1.75 -42.64
N GLN A 13 -75.29 1.84 -41.35
CA GLN A 13 -75.31 3.10 -40.61
C GLN A 13 -73.91 3.68 -40.42
N LEU A 14 -73.81 5.00 -40.64
CA LEU A 14 -72.59 5.79 -40.51
C LEU A 14 -72.07 5.74 -39.04
N GLY A 15 -70.76 5.53 -38.87
CA GLY A 15 -70.06 5.12 -37.64
C GLY A 15 -70.03 6.09 -36.45
N TRP A 16 -71.05 6.92 -36.27
CA TRP A 16 -71.21 7.88 -35.17
C TRP A 16 -72.31 7.49 -34.17
N ARG A 17 -72.79 6.23 -34.23
CA ARG A 17 -73.71 5.72 -33.19
C ARG A 17 -72.97 5.54 -31.88
N ILE A 18 -73.44 6.26 -30.85
CA ILE A 18 -73.01 6.09 -29.46
C ILE A 18 -73.64 4.78 -28.97
N GLU A 19 -72.87 3.69 -29.00
CA GLU A 19 -73.29 2.43 -28.39
C GLU A 19 -73.25 2.54 -26.87
N GLN A 20 -74.17 1.86 -26.19
CA GLN A 20 -74.15 1.76 -24.74
C GLN A 20 -72.89 1.01 -24.32
N LYS A 21 -72.00 1.68 -23.59
CA LYS A 21 -70.83 1.04 -23.00
C LYS A 21 -71.24 0.30 -21.74
N TYR A 22 -70.86 -0.96 -21.67
CA TYR A 22 -71.08 -1.82 -20.51
C TYR A 22 -69.75 -1.99 -19.76
N SER A 23 -69.82 -2.44 -18.50
CA SER A 23 -68.63 -2.82 -17.75
C SER A 23 -68.00 -4.09 -18.36
N ASP A 24 -66.67 -4.22 -18.26
CA ASP A 24 -65.87 -5.38 -18.66
C ASP A 24 -66.32 -6.71 -18.02
N LYS A 25 -67.21 -6.65 -17.02
CA LYS A 25 -67.89 -7.81 -16.42
C LYS A 25 -68.93 -8.44 -17.35
N VAL A 26 -69.52 -7.65 -18.23
CA VAL A 26 -70.58 -8.03 -19.15
C VAL A 26 -69.96 -8.54 -20.44
N LEU A 27 -70.38 -9.73 -20.89
CA LEU A 27 -69.82 -10.42 -22.06
C LEU A 27 -70.38 -9.86 -23.38
N VAL A 28 -70.24 -8.55 -23.59
CA VAL A 28 -70.78 -7.82 -24.74
C VAL A 28 -69.69 -6.92 -25.33
N GLY A 29 -69.60 -6.86 -26.66
CA GLY A 29 -68.58 -6.05 -27.33
C GLY A 29 -67.16 -6.61 -27.15
N ASN A 30 -66.17 -5.73 -26.96
CA ASN A 30 -64.74 -6.07 -26.87
C ASN A 30 -64.28 -6.52 -25.47
N TRP A 31 -65.19 -7.13 -24.70
CA TRP A 31 -65.00 -7.44 -23.26
C TRP A 31 -63.75 -8.27 -22.97
N ALA A 32 -63.32 -9.14 -23.90
CA ALA A 32 -62.17 -10.02 -23.71
C ALA A 32 -60.84 -9.27 -23.83
N GLU A 33 -60.72 -8.31 -24.75
CA GLU A 33 -59.51 -7.50 -24.90
C GLU A 33 -59.40 -6.42 -23.82
N GLU A 34 -60.53 -5.85 -23.39
CA GLU A 34 -60.56 -4.86 -22.29
C GLU A 34 -60.02 -5.46 -20.99
N ARG A 35 -60.33 -6.75 -20.72
CA ARG A 35 -59.75 -7.51 -19.61
C ARG A 35 -58.28 -7.90 -19.81
N LEU A 36 -57.80 -7.92 -21.05
CA LEU A 36 -56.45 -8.31 -21.39
C LEU A 36 -55.44 -7.15 -21.27
N GLN A 37 -55.83 -6.02 -20.66
CA GLN A 37 -54.91 -4.93 -20.32
C GLN A 37 -53.76 -5.49 -19.48
N PHE A 38 -52.66 -5.75 -20.15
CA PHE A 38 -51.49 -6.41 -19.62
C PHE A 38 -50.90 -5.49 -18.55
N SER A 39 -51.05 -5.85 -17.28
CA SER A 39 -50.25 -5.25 -16.22
C SER A 39 -48.81 -5.74 -16.43
N GLN A 40 -48.11 -5.10 -17.37
CA GLN A 40 -46.71 -5.37 -17.58
C GLN A 40 -45.99 -4.97 -16.30
N GLU A 41 -45.63 -5.98 -15.50
CA GLU A 41 -44.78 -5.77 -14.33
C GLU A 41 -43.53 -5.04 -14.81
N CYS A 42 -43.20 -3.92 -14.17
CA CYS A 42 -42.01 -3.15 -14.48
C CYS A 42 -40.78 -3.95 -14.00
N LYS A 43 -40.45 -5.01 -14.75
CA LYS A 43 -39.25 -5.81 -14.53
C LYS A 43 -38.08 -5.00 -15.05
N THR A 44 -37.28 -4.49 -14.11
CA THR A 44 -36.02 -3.83 -14.43
C THR A 44 -35.14 -4.81 -15.22
N VAL A 45 -34.98 -4.54 -16.51
CA VAL A 45 -34.12 -5.35 -17.38
C VAL A 45 -32.68 -5.13 -16.95
N ASN A 46 -32.06 -6.18 -16.43
CA ASN A 46 -30.64 -6.16 -16.07
C ASN A 46 -29.79 -6.58 -17.28
N SER A 47 -28.61 -5.99 -17.44
CA SER A 47 -27.64 -6.48 -18.41
C SER A 47 -27.02 -7.79 -17.94
N SER A 48 -26.60 -8.65 -18.88
CA SER A 48 -25.83 -9.86 -18.58
C SER A 48 -24.62 -9.55 -17.70
N TYR A 49 -23.90 -8.46 -18.02
CA TYR A 49 -22.78 -7.97 -17.24
C TYR A 49 -23.11 -7.74 -15.75
N ARG A 50 -24.26 -7.14 -15.42
CA ARG A 50 -24.65 -6.92 -14.01
C ARG A 50 -25.05 -8.21 -13.28
N LEU A 51 -25.40 -9.25 -14.02
CA LEU A 51 -25.68 -10.57 -13.45
C LEU A 51 -24.37 -11.32 -13.17
N ASP A 52 -23.42 -11.25 -14.10
CA ASP A 52 -22.14 -11.97 -14.03
C ASP A 52 -21.19 -11.33 -13.00
N PHE A 53 -21.12 -10.00 -12.96
CA PHE A 53 -20.19 -9.26 -12.11
C PHE A 53 -20.91 -8.66 -10.92
N ARG A 54 -21.11 -9.49 -9.89
CA ARG A 54 -21.65 -9.05 -8.59
C ARG A 54 -20.52 -8.89 -7.57
N PRO A 55 -20.53 -7.81 -6.75
CA PRO A 55 -19.59 -7.68 -5.65
C PRO A 55 -19.81 -8.82 -4.66
N GLN A 56 -18.82 -9.71 -4.54
CA GLN A 56 -18.85 -10.78 -3.55
C GLN A 56 -18.35 -10.21 -2.22
N THR A 57 -19.27 -9.84 -1.33
CA THR A 57 -18.94 -9.19 -0.04
C THR A 57 -18.11 -10.07 0.89
N ASP A 58 -18.30 -11.39 0.77
CA ASP A 58 -17.70 -12.37 1.67
C ASP A 58 -16.43 -13.00 1.08
N HIS A 59 -16.09 -12.67 -0.16
CA HIS A 59 -14.88 -13.18 -0.79
C HIS A 59 -13.66 -12.42 -0.28
N ARG A 60 -12.90 -13.08 0.59
CA ARG A 60 -11.55 -12.64 0.96
C ARG A 60 -10.54 -13.53 0.23
N PRO A 61 -9.49 -12.94 -0.38
CA PRO A 61 -8.41 -13.75 -0.93
C PRO A 61 -7.76 -14.57 0.18
N ASP A 62 -7.35 -15.79 -0.16
CA ASP A 62 -6.70 -16.70 0.80
C ASP A 62 -5.47 -16.03 1.43
N VAL A 63 -5.47 -15.98 2.76
CA VAL A 63 -4.39 -15.39 3.56
C VAL A 63 -3.06 -16.08 3.29
N ILE A 64 -3.07 -17.40 3.07
CA ILE A 64 -1.87 -18.19 2.80
C ILE A 64 -1.29 -17.79 1.44
N VAL A 65 -2.13 -17.69 0.40
CA VAL A 65 -1.72 -17.25 -0.94
C VAL A 65 -1.14 -15.84 -0.89
N ARG A 66 -1.77 -14.92 -0.14
CA ARG A 66 -1.23 -13.57 0.04
C ARG A 66 0.12 -13.56 0.75
N GLN A 67 0.24 -14.30 1.85
CA GLN A 67 1.46 -14.34 2.65
C GLN A 67 2.63 -15.00 1.90
N THR A 68 2.35 -16.02 1.11
CA THR A 68 3.35 -16.67 0.24
C THR A 68 3.80 -15.76 -0.89
N ALA A 69 2.89 -15.01 -1.52
CA ALA A 69 3.24 -14.01 -2.52
C ALA A 69 4.13 -12.89 -1.95
N LEU A 70 3.80 -12.39 -0.75
CA LEU A 70 4.61 -11.38 -0.06
C LEU A 70 6.02 -11.89 0.24
N ARG A 71 6.15 -13.07 0.86
CA ARG A 71 7.46 -13.69 1.14
C ARG A 71 8.28 -13.93 -0.13
N ARG A 72 7.64 -14.27 -1.25
CA ARG A 72 8.32 -14.42 -2.54
C ARG A 72 8.82 -13.09 -3.09
N SER A 73 8.13 -11.99 -2.79
CA SER A 73 8.49 -10.64 -3.25
C SER A 73 9.57 -9.94 -2.41
N GLU A 74 9.87 -10.42 -1.19
CA GLU A 74 10.88 -9.83 -0.29
C GLU A 74 12.30 -9.82 -0.89
N GLY A 75 12.59 -10.73 -1.81
CA GLY A 75 13.87 -10.78 -2.53
C GLY A 75 15.03 -11.30 -1.69
N LEU A 76 16.26 -11.12 -2.20
CA LEU A 76 17.47 -11.54 -1.50
C LEU A 76 17.94 -10.44 -0.54
N PRO A 77 18.42 -10.80 0.66
CA PRO A 77 18.98 -9.83 1.59
C PRO A 77 20.21 -9.16 1.00
N THR A 78 20.32 -7.84 1.17
CA THR A 78 21.42 -6.98 0.72
C THR A 78 22.80 -7.53 1.07
N ARG A 79 22.94 -8.18 2.25
CA ARG A 79 24.19 -8.82 2.65
C ARG A 79 24.66 -9.84 1.61
N LEU A 80 23.80 -10.69 1.07
CA LEU A 80 24.19 -11.70 0.08
C LEU A 80 24.58 -11.09 -1.27
N LEU A 81 24.05 -9.93 -1.62
CA LEU A 81 24.34 -9.26 -2.89
C LEU A 81 25.64 -8.45 -2.84
N PHE A 82 25.94 -7.83 -1.70
CA PHE A 82 27.03 -6.85 -1.58
C PHE A 82 28.14 -7.27 -0.62
N SER A 83 28.04 -8.42 0.08
CA SER A 83 29.13 -8.90 0.93
C SER A 83 30.24 -9.50 0.07
N HIS A 84 31.46 -8.97 0.20
CA HIS A 84 32.63 -9.51 -0.51
C HIS A 84 33.36 -10.58 0.32
N HIS A 85 33.49 -10.40 1.64
CA HIS A 85 34.29 -11.28 2.51
C HIS A 85 33.69 -11.54 3.90
N ASN A 86 32.39 -11.31 4.08
CA ASN A 86 31.75 -11.35 5.40
C ASN A 86 32.46 -10.48 6.47
N THR A 87 33.18 -9.44 6.05
CA THR A 87 33.88 -8.53 6.94
C THR A 87 32.86 -7.74 7.78
N PRO A 88 33.00 -7.73 9.12
CA PRO A 88 32.10 -6.96 9.94
C PRO A 88 32.30 -5.45 9.70
N ALA A 89 31.21 -4.69 9.75
CA ALA A 89 31.24 -3.25 9.48
C ALA A 89 32.21 -2.47 10.40
N SER A 90 32.51 -3.01 11.59
CA SER A 90 33.49 -2.46 12.52
C SER A 90 34.91 -2.35 11.94
N HIS A 91 35.24 -3.09 10.88
CA HIS A 91 36.53 -3.01 10.20
C HIS A 91 36.72 -1.66 9.47
N TYR A 92 35.63 -0.97 9.13
CA TYR A 92 35.68 0.28 8.37
C TYR A 92 35.47 1.53 9.25
N LEU A 93 35.45 1.37 10.58
CA LEU A 93 35.26 2.48 11.51
C LEU A 93 36.56 3.25 11.83
N VAL A 94 37.71 2.72 11.40
CA VAL A 94 39.01 3.34 11.61
C VAL A 94 39.48 3.91 10.27
N THR A 95 39.79 5.21 10.25
CA THR A 95 40.38 5.82 9.06
C THR A 95 41.89 5.61 9.01
N LEU A 96 42.48 5.71 7.82
CA LEU A 96 43.94 5.66 7.66
C LEU A 96 44.65 6.78 8.47
N TYR A 97 43.96 7.90 8.70
CA TYR A 97 44.47 8.99 9.54
C TYR A 97 44.59 8.55 11.00
N ASP A 98 43.52 7.95 11.55
CA ASP A 98 43.50 7.45 12.93
C ASP A 98 44.56 6.37 13.16
N GLU A 99 44.82 5.53 12.15
CA GLU A 99 45.84 4.48 12.24
C GLU A 99 47.28 5.02 12.18
N SER A 100 47.51 6.10 11.43
CA SER A 100 48.84 6.69 11.25
C SER A 100 49.23 7.64 12.38
N TYR A 101 48.27 8.39 12.92
CA TYR A 101 48.52 9.41 13.95
C TYR A 101 47.91 9.08 15.32
N GLY A 102 47.13 8.01 15.43
CA GLY A 102 46.51 7.60 16.68
C GLY A 102 47.51 6.99 17.69
N PRO A 103 47.18 7.06 18.99
CA PRO A 103 48.03 6.55 20.06
C PRO A 103 48.13 5.01 20.11
N CYS A 104 47.33 4.28 19.34
CA CYS A 104 47.26 2.81 19.33
C CYS A 104 47.69 2.21 17.97
N SER A 105 48.81 2.67 17.39
CA SER A 105 49.25 2.30 16.03
C SER A 105 50.12 1.03 15.94
N SER A 106 50.07 0.14 16.94
CA SER A 106 50.95 -1.04 17.04
C SER A 106 50.41 -2.25 16.28
N SER A 107 50.40 -2.19 14.95
CA SER A 107 50.37 -3.40 14.13
C SER A 107 51.78 -4.02 14.13
N GLY A 108 51.94 -5.28 14.53
CA GLY A 108 53.23 -6.00 14.44
C GLY A 108 53.69 -6.32 13.01
N LEU A 109 53.04 -5.74 12.00
CA LEU A 109 53.28 -5.97 10.58
C LEU A 109 54.20 -4.90 9.98
N PRO A 110 54.98 -5.24 8.94
CA PRO A 110 55.88 -4.30 8.29
C PRO A 110 55.11 -3.21 7.53
N LYS A 111 55.72 -2.01 7.45
CA LYS A 111 55.13 -0.86 6.74
C LYS A 111 55.05 -1.06 5.23
N LEU A 112 55.97 -1.83 4.65
CA LEU A 112 56.01 -2.15 3.24
C LEU A 112 55.95 -3.66 3.07
N ARG A 113 55.22 -4.12 2.05
CA ARG A 113 55.21 -5.53 1.65
C ARG A 113 56.63 -6.05 1.39
N THR A 114 56.88 -7.29 1.76
CA THR A 114 58.14 -8.00 1.47
C THR A 114 57.82 -9.32 0.78
N TRP A 115 58.66 -9.75 -0.15
CA TRP A 115 58.50 -11.06 -0.80
C TRP A 115 59.02 -12.15 0.14
N HIS A 116 58.18 -13.13 0.47
CA HIS A 116 58.57 -14.29 1.26
C HIS A 116 58.89 -15.46 0.33
N THR A 117 60.14 -15.90 0.33
CA THR A 117 60.60 -17.03 -0.49
C THR A 117 59.86 -18.32 -0.15
N ASP A 118 59.73 -18.66 1.14
CA ASP A 118 59.15 -19.96 1.54
C ASP A 118 57.65 -20.06 1.29
N LYS A 119 56.94 -18.92 1.33
CA LYS A 119 55.50 -18.85 1.04
C LYS A 119 55.23 -18.54 -0.44
N MET A 120 56.29 -18.32 -1.24
CA MET A 120 56.25 -17.85 -2.63
C MET A 120 55.18 -16.75 -2.84
N GLY A 121 55.18 -15.74 -1.98
CA GLY A 121 54.13 -14.74 -1.97
C GLY A 121 54.52 -13.46 -1.24
N TRP A 122 53.74 -12.41 -1.47
CA TRP A 122 53.86 -11.16 -0.73
C TRP A 122 53.39 -11.36 0.71
N VAL A 123 54.23 -10.98 1.68
CA VAL A 123 53.82 -10.88 3.08
C VAL A 123 52.88 -9.69 3.22
N PRO A 124 51.79 -9.83 3.98
CA PRO A 124 50.87 -8.73 4.19
C PRO A 124 51.54 -7.54 4.87
N GLU A 125 51.23 -6.37 4.37
CA GLU A 125 51.62 -5.09 4.95
C GLU A 125 50.62 -4.65 6.03
N LYS A 126 50.99 -3.63 6.78
CA LYS A 126 50.12 -2.97 7.76
C LYS A 126 48.74 -2.62 7.17
N SER A 127 48.68 -2.13 5.93
CA SER A 127 47.44 -1.77 5.23
C SER A 127 46.51 -2.95 4.94
N ASP A 128 47.05 -4.17 4.84
CA ASP A 128 46.24 -5.36 4.58
C ASP A 128 45.46 -5.81 5.82
N HIS A 129 45.88 -5.35 7.00
CA HIS A 129 45.27 -5.68 8.28
C HIS A 129 44.97 -4.38 9.04
N PRO A 130 43.98 -3.60 8.58
CA PRO A 130 43.62 -2.35 9.23
C PRO A 130 43.28 -2.60 10.70
N LEU A 131 43.51 -1.59 11.53
CA LEU A 131 43.10 -1.69 12.93
C LEU A 131 41.59 -1.85 13.04
N HIS A 132 41.16 -2.82 13.83
CA HIS A 132 39.74 -3.11 14.03
C HIS A 132 39.29 -2.57 15.39
N GLY A 133 38.10 -1.97 15.41
CA GLY A 133 37.48 -1.48 16.64
C GLY A 133 37.19 0.02 16.60
N ILE A 134 36.66 0.52 17.71
CA ILE A 134 36.33 1.93 17.89
C ILE A 134 37.54 2.60 18.52
N ASN A 135 38.03 3.71 17.96
CA ASN A 135 39.00 4.54 18.65
C ASN A 135 38.34 5.16 19.90
N PRO A 136 38.68 4.71 21.13
CA PRO A 136 37.97 5.14 22.33
C PRO A 136 38.08 6.65 22.53
N TYR A 137 39.21 7.26 22.16
CA TYR A 137 39.47 8.68 22.40
C TYR A 137 38.56 9.62 21.60
N ILE A 138 38.13 9.24 20.39
CA ILE A 138 37.25 10.08 19.54
C ILE A 138 35.80 9.99 20.01
N VAL A 139 35.36 8.79 20.42
CA VAL A 139 34.00 8.58 20.90
C VAL A 139 33.82 9.20 22.29
N PHE A 140 34.72 9.00 23.24
CA PHE A 140 34.51 9.56 24.58
C PHE A 140 34.53 11.09 24.59
N THR A 141 35.35 11.74 23.77
CA THR A 141 35.43 13.21 23.69
C THR A 141 34.18 13.83 23.05
N THR A 142 33.68 13.26 21.95
CA THR A 142 32.46 13.76 21.28
C THR A 142 31.20 13.56 22.13
N TYR A 143 31.11 12.44 22.85
CA TYR A 143 30.00 12.23 23.78
C TYR A 143 30.09 13.18 24.98
N HIS A 144 31.26 13.35 25.61
CA HIS A 144 31.42 14.32 26.70
C HIS A 144 31.06 15.76 26.29
N HIS A 145 31.56 16.23 25.14
CA HIS A 145 31.24 17.57 24.64
C HIS A 145 29.75 17.74 24.27
N GLY A 146 29.11 16.69 23.77
CA GLY A 146 27.68 16.69 23.45
C GLY A 146 26.79 16.79 24.70
N TYR A 147 27.14 16.09 25.78
CA TYR A 147 26.42 16.21 27.06
C TYR A 147 26.60 17.59 27.70
N GLU A 148 27.80 18.16 27.65
CA GLU A 148 28.06 19.51 28.18
C GLU A 148 27.23 20.56 27.42
N PHE A 149 27.22 20.52 26.08
CA PHE A 149 26.46 21.48 25.26
C PHE A 149 24.93 21.38 25.49
N ILE A 150 24.38 20.17 25.60
CA ILE A 150 22.95 19.98 25.87
C ILE A 150 22.61 20.44 27.31
N SER A 151 23.48 20.18 28.27
CA SER A 151 23.27 20.60 29.67
C SER A 151 23.29 22.12 29.82
N GLU A 152 24.19 22.81 29.12
CA GLU A 152 24.27 24.27 29.10
C GLU A 152 23.07 24.91 28.41
N PHE A 153 22.60 24.33 27.30
CA PHE A 153 21.40 24.81 26.60
C PHE A 153 20.13 24.69 27.45
N ILE A 154 19.98 23.60 28.19
CA ILE A 154 18.86 23.39 29.11
C ILE A 154 18.97 24.34 30.30
N ALA A 155 20.16 24.50 30.90
CA ALA A 155 20.39 25.42 32.01
C ALA A 155 20.11 26.88 31.60
N SER A 156 20.56 27.31 30.43
CA SER A 156 20.30 28.66 29.90
C SER A 156 18.81 28.88 29.62
N SER A 157 18.10 27.85 29.13
CA SER A 157 16.66 27.94 28.88
C SER A 157 15.86 28.05 30.18
N ILE A 158 16.26 27.32 31.23
CA ILE A 158 15.65 27.40 32.56
C ILE A 158 15.92 28.78 33.18
N GLN A 159 17.16 29.29 33.10
CA GLN A 159 17.53 30.63 33.59
C GLN A 159 16.71 31.74 32.91
N PHE A 160 16.47 31.60 31.60
CA PHE A 160 15.63 32.52 30.84
C PHE A 160 14.17 32.50 31.31
N ILE A 161 13.61 31.31 31.58
CA ILE A 161 12.25 31.17 32.11
C ILE A 161 12.13 31.78 33.50
N THR A 162 13.08 31.50 34.41
CA THR A 162 13.05 32.02 35.78
C THR A 162 13.21 33.55 35.85
N ASN A 163 14.05 34.12 34.99
CA ASN A 163 14.25 35.57 34.93
C ASN A 163 13.02 36.30 34.36
N ASN A 164 12.31 35.70 33.40
CA ASN A 164 11.07 36.27 32.88
C ASN A 164 9.88 36.12 33.84
N PHE A 165 9.86 35.09 34.68
CA PHE A 165 8.80 34.89 35.68
C PHE A 165 8.90 35.86 36.87
N HIS A 166 10.08 36.36 37.20
CA HIS A 166 10.26 37.36 38.26
C HIS A 166 9.85 38.79 37.88
N PHE A 167 9.59 39.06 36.59
CA PHE A 167 9.20 40.39 36.11
C PHE A 167 7.68 40.61 35.99
N ASN A 168 6.86 39.60 36.27
CA ASN A 168 5.39 39.66 36.23
C ASN A 168 4.74 39.40 37.60
N ARG A 169 5.26 40.03 38.66
CA ARG A 169 4.58 40.07 39.97
C ARG A 169 4.60 41.47 40.56
#